data_AF-A0A942GIR9-F1
#
_entry.id   AF-A0A942GIR9-F1
#
_cell.length_a   1.000
_cell.length_b   1.000
_cell.length_c   1.000
_cell.angle_alpha   90.00
_cell.angle_beta   90.00
_cell.angle_gamma   90.00
#
_symmetry.space_group_name_H-M   'P 1'
#
loop_
_entity.id
_entity.type
_entity.pdbx_description
1 polymer ?
#
loop_
_entity_poly.entity_id
_entity_poly.type
_entity_poly.pdbx_seq_one_letter_code
_entity_poly.pdbx_strand_id
1 'polypeptide(L)'
;MRINYKNIKIPKSILRNTILTASVMIVLYVIIVVFSLNVFIYFLNDTLDSRLKHELEKVSTSFRIENDSLIITNPSEFSESDFLNNSESSFFLQIYSINKRTLLQSHNLSTFHPIEKSIFDFDGIYYFLDKTESDNELRMAYQKLFNSAGELIGYIQISV
;
A
#
# COMPACT_ATOMS: atom_id res chain seq x y z
N MET A 1 -54.63 -0.28 -37.85
CA MET A 1 -54.15 -1.66 -38.12
C MET A 1 -53.30 -2.11 -36.94
N ARG A 2 -53.83 -2.92 -36.02
CA ARG A 2 -53.07 -3.44 -34.86
C ARG A 2 -52.45 -4.77 -35.26
N ILE A 3 -51.12 -4.81 -35.38
CA ILE A 3 -50.38 -6.05 -35.64
C ILE A 3 -50.40 -6.87 -34.34
N ASN A 4 -50.98 -8.08 -34.40
CA ASN A 4 -51.14 -8.95 -33.24
C ASN A 4 -49.92 -9.88 -33.11
N TYR A 5 -48.95 -9.50 -32.28
CA TYR A 5 -47.66 -10.19 -32.11
C TYR A 5 -47.72 -11.53 -31.35
N LYS A 6 -48.91 -11.97 -30.91
CA LYS A 6 -49.07 -13.09 -29.96
C LYS A 6 -48.63 -14.47 -30.47
N ASN A 7 -48.34 -14.65 -31.77
CA ASN A 7 -48.08 -15.97 -32.38
C ASN A 7 -46.77 -16.07 -33.19
N ILE A 8 -45.75 -15.24 -32.90
CA ILE A 8 -44.45 -15.40 -33.55
C ILE A 8 -43.71 -16.58 -32.89
N LYS A 9 -43.65 -17.73 -33.57
CA LYS A 9 -42.82 -18.86 -33.16
C LYS A 9 -41.36 -18.57 -33.48
N ILE A 10 -40.55 -18.30 -32.46
CA ILE A 10 -39.10 -18.12 -32.62
C ILE A 10 -38.48 -19.48 -33.01
N PRO A 11 -37.75 -19.55 -34.12
CA PRO A 11 -37.03 -20.77 -34.51
C PRO A 11 -36.01 -21.17 -33.43
N LYS A 12 -35.95 -22.46 -33.10
CA LYS A 12 -35.00 -23.00 -32.10
C LYS A 12 -33.53 -22.67 -32.43
N SER A 13 -33.21 -22.52 -33.71
CA SER A 13 -31.88 -22.11 -34.19
C SER A 13 -31.52 -20.68 -33.75
N ILE A 14 -32.47 -19.74 -33.84
CA ILE A 14 -32.28 -18.37 -33.38
C ILE A 14 -32.07 -18.35 -31.88
N LEU A 15 -32.92 -19.06 -31.12
CA LEU A 15 -32.79 -19.17 -29.66
C LEU A 15 -31.42 -19.74 -29.25
N ARG A 16 -30.97 -20.83 -29.89
CA ARG A 16 -29.67 -21.45 -29.61
C ARG A 16 -28.51 -20.49 -29.87
N ASN A 17 -28.55 -19.79 -31.00
CA ASN A 17 -27.51 -18.82 -31.35
C ASN A 17 -27.50 -17.64 -30.39
N THR A 18 -28.68 -17.12 -30.01
CA THR A 18 -28.79 -16.04 -29.03
C THR A 18 -28.22 -16.45 -27.67
N ILE A 19 -28.55 -17.65 -27.18
CA ILE A 19 -28.01 -18.16 -25.92
C ILE A 19 -26.49 -18.33 -25.99
N LEU A 20 -25.97 -18.89 -27.08
CA LEU A 20 -24.53 -19.08 -27.27
C LEU A 20 -23.81 -17.72 -27.28
N THR A 21 -24.28 -16.77 -28.08
CA THR A 21 -23.70 -15.43 -28.14
C THR A 21 -23.78 -14.72 -26.79
N ALA A 22 -24.93 -14.79 -26.10
CA ALA A 22 -25.07 -14.21 -24.77
C ALA A 22 -24.09 -14.85 -23.76
N SER A 23 -23.93 -16.17 -23.81
CA SER A 23 -22.99 -16.90 -22.95
C SER A 23 -21.54 -16.46 -23.21
N VAL A 24 -21.15 -16.34 -24.49
CA VAL A 24 -19.83 -15.84 -24.87
C VAL A 24 -19.61 -14.41 -24.37
N MET A 25 -20.61 -13.52 -24.50
CA MET A 25 -20.52 -12.15 -24.01
C MET A 25 -20.37 -12.10 -22.48
N ILE A 26 -21.09 -12.94 -21.73
CA ILE A 26 -20.95 -13.03 -20.28
C ILE A 26 -19.55 -13.51 -19.89
N VAL A 27 -19.03 -14.55 -20.55
CA VAL A 27 -17.68 -15.07 -20.27
C VAL A 27 -16.63 -13.99 -20.56
N LEU A 28 -16.72 -13.32 -21.71
CA LEU A 28 -15.81 -12.23 -22.06
C LEU A 28 -15.90 -11.08 -21.05
N TYR A 29 -17.10 -10.70 -20.63
CA TYR A 29 -17.30 -9.68 -19.60
C TYR A 29 -16.62 -10.05 -18.29
N VAL A 30 -16.79 -11.29 -17.81
CA VAL A 30 -16.14 -11.76 -16.57
C VAL A 30 -14.63 -11.73 -16.71
N ILE A 31 -14.07 -12.17 -17.84
CA ILE A 31 -12.63 -12.12 -18.10
C ILE A 31 -12.11 -10.68 -18.03
N ILE A 32 -12.81 -9.74 -18.68
CA ILE A 32 -12.43 -8.33 -18.68
C ILE A 32 -12.47 -7.77 -17.25
N VAL A 33 -13.53 -8.03 -16.49
CA VAL A 33 -13.67 -7.52 -15.12
C VAL A 33 -12.55 -8.05 -14.23
N VAL A 34 -12.26 -9.36 -14.28
CA VAL A 34 -11.17 -9.96 -13.50
C VAL A 34 -9.82 -9.38 -13.90
N PHE A 35 -9.55 -9.25 -15.20
CA PHE A 35 -8.30 -8.66 -15.69
C PHE A 35 -8.15 -7.20 -15.25
N SER A 36 -9.21 -6.38 -15.42
CA SER A 36 -9.23 -4.99 -15.00
C SER A 36 -9.00 -4.83 -13.50
N LEU A 37 -9.58 -5.70 -12.67
CA LEU A 37 -9.38 -5.67 -11.22
C LEU A 37 -7.91 -5.95 -10.85
N ASN A 38 -7.26 -6.91 -11.50
CA ASN A 38 -5.84 -7.20 -11.27
C ASN A 38 -4.94 -6.02 -11.69
N VAL A 39 -5.21 -5.42 -12.86
CA VAL A 39 -4.48 -4.23 -13.33
C VAL A 39 -4.65 -3.06 -12.36
N PHE A 40 -5.87 -2.87 -11.84
CA PHE A 40 -6.16 -1.83 -10.87
C PHE A 40 -5.40 -2.03 -9.55
N ILE A 41 -5.41 -3.24 -8.98
CA ILE A 41 -4.64 -3.56 -7.77
C ILE A 41 -3.15 -3.34 -7.98
N TYR A 42 -2.62 -3.80 -9.12
CA TYR A 42 -1.22 -3.60 -9.47
C TYR A 42 -0.86 -2.11 -9.50
N PHE A 43 -1.69 -1.29 -10.16
CA PHE A 43 -1.47 0.15 -10.26
C PHE A 43 -1.57 0.86 -8.90
N LEU A 44 -2.51 0.44 -8.05
CA LEU A 44 -2.63 0.97 -6.69
C LEU A 44 -1.36 0.67 -5.88
N ASN A 45 -0.91 -0.58 -5.89
CA ASN A 45 0.28 -0.99 -5.14
C ASN A 45 1.54 -0.25 -5.63
N ASP A 46 1.74 -0.13 -6.94
CA ASP A 46 2.86 0.61 -7.52
C ASP A 46 2.83 2.10 -7.13
N THR A 47 1.64 2.71 -7.11
CA THR A 47 1.45 4.10 -6.68
C THR A 47 1.77 4.27 -5.19
N LEU A 48 1.28 3.38 -4.34
CA LEU A 48 1.54 3.41 -2.89
C LEU A 48 3.02 3.17 -2.58
N ASP A 49 3.64 2.19 -3.24
CA ASP A 49 5.06 1.89 -3.07
C ASP A 49 5.94 3.06 -3.50
N SER A 50 5.62 3.69 -4.63
CA SER A 50 6.33 4.90 -5.11
C SER A 50 6.21 6.05 -4.11
N ARG A 51 5.01 6.28 -3.56
CA ARG A 51 4.76 7.32 -2.57
C ARG A 51 5.50 7.04 -1.25
N LEU A 52 5.40 5.82 -0.73
CA LEU A 52 6.10 5.39 0.49
C LEU A 52 7.62 5.45 0.33
N LYS A 53 8.14 5.07 -0.85
CA LYS A 53 9.57 5.18 -1.16
C LYS A 53 10.03 6.64 -1.13
N HIS A 54 9.26 7.54 -1.74
CA HIS A 54 9.58 8.97 -1.74
C HIS A 54 9.65 9.53 -0.32
N GLU A 55 8.67 9.20 0.53
CA GLU A 55 8.67 9.65 1.92
C GLU A 55 9.79 9.00 2.74
N LEU A 56 10.11 7.73 2.50
CA LEU A 56 11.27 7.08 3.12
C LEU A 56 12.57 7.79 2.74
N GLU A 57 12.74 8.17 1.47
CA GLU A 57 13.91 8.91 1.00
C GLU A 57 14.00 10.28 1.70
N LYS A 58 12.91 11.05 1.73
CA LYS A 58 12.84 12.33 2.46
C LYS A 58 13.24 12.15 3.94
N VAL A 59 12.61 11.20 4.64
CA VAL A 59 12.88 10.92 6.05
C VAL A 59 14.31 10.44 6.26
N SER A 60 14.84 9.57 5.40
CA SER A 60 16.21 9.07 5.53
C SER A 60 17.28 10.16 5.40
N THR A 61 16.99 11.24 4.67
CA THR A 61 17.91 12.38 4.51
C THR A 61 17.79 13.45 5.61
N SER A 62 16.73 13.38 6.44
CA SER A 62 16.45 14.38 7.48
C SER A 62 17.04 14.05 8.84
N PHE A 63 17.76 12.93 8.95
CA PHE A 63 18.57 12.57 10.11
C PHE A 63 19.87 11.87 9.71
N ARG A 64 20.77 11.75 10.67
CA ARG A 64 21.99 10.94 10.57
C ARG A 64 22.17 10.12 11.84
N ILE A 65 22.90 9.02 11.72
CA ILE A 65 23.27 8.19 12.86
C ILE A 65 24.73 8.49 13.21
N GLU A 66 24.97 8.92 14.44
CA GLU A 66 26.32 9.06 15.00
C GLU A 66 26.38 8.37 16.36
N ASN A 67 27.34 7.47 16.56
CA ASN A 67 27.58 6.75 17.83
C ASN A 67 26.28 6.16 18.44
N ASP A 68 25.55 5.37 17.65
CA ASP A 68 24.26 4.75 18.01
C ASP A 68 23.14 5.72 18.43
N SER A 69 23.31 7.01 18.13
CA SER A 69 22.33 8.06 18.39
C SER A 69 21.78 8.62 17.08
N LEU A 70 20.47 8.83 17.03
CA LEU A 70 19.80 9.48 15.92
C LEU A 70 19.86 11.00 16.11
N ILE A 71 20.49 11.70 15.17
CA ILE A 71 20.61 13.15 15.16
C ILE A 71 19.76 13.69 14.01
N ILE A 72 18.72 14.44 14.36
CA ILE A 72 17.84 15.09 13.38
C ILE A 72 18.57 16.29 12.78
N THR A 73 18.72 16.30 11.47
CA THR A 73 19.36 17.40 10.72
C THR A 73 18.32 18.36 10.15
N ASN A 74 17.12 17.86 9.81
CA ASN A 74 16.02 18.68 9.30
C ASN A 74 14.70 18.34 10.04
N PRO A 75 14.36 19.07 11.13
CA PRO A 75 13.17 18.80 11.93
C PRO A 75 11.86 19.16 11.21
N SER A 76 11.90 19.99 10.16
CA SER A 76 10.72 20.44 9.43
C SER A 76 10.01 19.29 8.73
N GLU A 77 10.76 18.30 8.21
CA GLU A 77 10.20 17.11 7.55
C GLU A 77 9.29 16.30 8.48
N PHE A 78 9.67 16.18 9.76
CA PHE A 78 8.88 15.47 10.76
C PHE A 78 7.67 16.28 11.27
N SER A 79 7.59 17.55 10.89
CA SER A 79 6.53 18.50 11.29
C SER A 79 5.51 18.73 10.17
N GLU A 80 5.60 18.01 9.06
CA GLU A 80 4.60 18.08 7.98
C GLU A 80 3.24 17.55 8.46
N SER A 81 2.16 18.10 7.90
CA SER A 81 0.78 17.75 8.30
C SER A 81 0.50 16.25 8.23
N ASP A 82 1.13 15.56 7.28
CA ASP A 82 0.91 14.14 7.01
C ASP A 82 1.47 13.23 8.12
N PHE A 83 2.44 13.71 8.91
CA PHE A 83 2.97 13.01 10.10
C PHE A 83 2.31 13.48 11.41
N LEU A 84 1.56 14.58 11.38
CA LEU A 84 0.95 15.18 12.56
C LEU A 84 -0.51 14.79 12.74
N ASN A 85 -1.28 14.80 11.66
CA ASN A 85 -2.72 14.59 11.70
C ASN A 85 -3.09 13.21 11.14
N ASN A 86 -4.28 12.72 11.52
CA ASN A 86 -4.92 11.57 10.89
C ASN A 86 -5.88 12.07 9.80
N SER A 87 -5.53 11.82 8.54
CA SER A 87 -6.27 12.11 7.32
C SER A 87 -6.09 10.94 6.34
N GLU A 88 -6.79 10.98 5.21
CA GLU A 88 -6.63 9.98 4.13
C GLU A 88 -5.23 9.99 3.49
N SER A 89 -4.43 11.04 3.75
CA SER A 89 -3.08 11.21 3.21
C SER A 89 -1.97 10.97 4.23
N SER A 90 -2.31 10.58 5.46
CA SER A 90 -1.36 10.47 6.58
C SER A 90 -0.34 9.36 6.40
N PHE A 91 0.84 9.59 6.97
CA PHE A 91 1.90 8.60 7.10
C PHE A 91 2.19 8.34 8.57
N PHE A 92 2.24 7.07 8.93
CA PHE A 92 2.65 6.63 10.25
C PHE A 92 4.12 6.22 10.21
N LEU A 93 4.99 7.08 10.75
CA LEU A 93 6.42 6.87 10.78
C LEU A 93 6.84 6.30 12.13
N GLN A 94 7.67 5.26 12.10
CA GLN A 94 8.41 4.80 13.25
C GLN A 94 9.84 4.41 12.86
N ILE A 95 10.81 4.85 13.67
CA ILE A 95 12.21 4.47 13.57
C ILE A 95 12.56 3.73 14.85
N TYR A 96 13.10 2.53 14.72
CA TYR A 96 13.42 1.69 15.87
C TYR A 96 14.70 0.88 15.66
N SER A 97 15.37 0.59 16.77
CA SER A 97 16.57 -0.27 16.78
C SER A 97 16.22 -1.74 16.50
N ILE A 98 17.25 -2.56 16.23
CA ILE A 98 17.12 -4.03 16.15
C ILE A 98 16.49 -4.66 17.40
N ASN A 99 16.56 -3.99 18.56
CA ASN A 99 15.94 -4.44 19.81
C ASN A 99 14.49 -3.94 19.97
N LYS A 100 13.87 -3.44 18.90
CA LYS A 100 12.52 -2.85 18.87
C LYS A 100 12.31 -1.61 19.76
N ARG A 101 13.40 -1.03 20.31
CA ARG A 101 13.35 0.26 21.01
C ARG A 101 13.06 1.37 20.01
N THR A 102 11.98 2.14 20.23
CA THR A 102 11.65 3.32 19.43
C THR A 102 12.75 4.38 19.61
N LEU A 103 13.26 4.87 18.50
CA LEU A 103 14.18 6.02 18.42
C LEU A 103 13.40 7.30 18.07
N LEU A 104 12.46 7.18 17.14
CA LEU A 104 11.59 8.27 16.70
C LEU A 104 10.23 7.70 16.27
N GLN A 105 9.16 8.47 16.48
CA GLN A 105 7.82 8.13 15.99
C GLN A 105 7.08 9.42 15.59
N SER A 106 6.23 9.36 14.57
CA SER A 106 5.36 10.47 14.20
C SER A 106 4.30 10.73 15.25
N HIS A 107 3.77 11.95 15.27
CA HIS A 107 2.78 12.36 16.27
C HIS A 107 1.45 11.63 16.06
N ASN A 108 1.02 11.47 14.82
CA ASN A 108 -0.21 10.76 14.47
C ASN A 108 -0.21 9.29 14.90
N LEU A 109 0.95 8.62 14.92
CA LEU A 109 1.08 7.24 15.39
C LEU A 109 0.82 7.11 16.91
N SER A 110 1.01 8.19 17.68
CA SER A 110 0.71 8.18 19.12
C SER A 110 -0.79 8.20 19.43
N THR A 111 -1.60 8.68 18.49
CA THR A 111 -3.07 8.72 18.59
C THR A 111 -3.73 7.60 17.79
N PHE A 112 -2.98 6.95 16.90
CA PHE A 112 -3.39 5.74 16.18
C PHE A 112 -3.13 4.46 16.98
N HIS A 113 -3.61 3.32 16.47
CA HIS A 113 -3.33 2.01 17.05
C HIS A 113 -1.83 1.68 16.98
N PRO A 114 -1.28 0.98 18.00
CA PRO A 114 0.13 0.58 17.97
C PRO A 114 0.42 -0.34 16.80
N ILE A 115 1.28 0.11 15.88
CA ILE A 115 1.73 -0.72 14.76
C ILE A 115 2.91 -1.57 15.23
N GLU A 116 2.82 -2.89 15.09
CA GLU A 116 3.86 -3.79 15.58
C GLU A 116 5.17 -3.64 14.78
N LYS A 117 6.27 -3.42 15.52
CA LYS A 117 7.63 -3.36 14.98
C LYS A 117 8.12 -4.75 14.59
N SER A 118 8.32 -4.93 13.30
CA SER A 118 8.70 -6.19 12.69
C SER A 118 10.15 -6.14 12.25
N ILE A 119 10.92 -7.20 12.49
CA ILE A 119 12.31 -7.28 12.05
C ILE A 119 12.31 -8.20 10.84
N PHE A 120 12.74 -7.68 9.71
CA PHE A 120 12.78 -8.42 8.45
C PHE A 120 14.20 -8.49 7.94
N ASP A 121 14.62 -9.70 7.57
CA ASP A 121 15.79 -9.85 6.73
C ASP A 121 15.34 -9.89 5.26
N PHE A 122 15.62 -8.79 4.55
CA PHE A 122 15.32 -8.66 3.13
C PHE A 122 16.55 -8.20 2.36
N ASP A 123 16.64 -8.67 1.12
CA ASP A 123 17.66 -8.22 0.17
C ASP A 123 17.25 -6.85 -0.42
N GLY A 124 18.15 -5.87 -0.34
CA GLY A 124 17.94 -4.53 -0.88
C GLY A 124 17.77 -3.42 0.17
N ILE A 125 17.41 -2.23 -0.30
CA ILE A 125 17.29 -1.01 0.52
C ILE A 125 15.87 -0.89 1.10
N TYR A 126 14.86 -1.27 0.33
CA TYR A 126 13.44 -1.12 0.66
C TYR A 126 12.72 -2.46 0.63
N TYR A 127 11.74 -2.61 1.51
CA TYR A 127 10.83 -3.76 1.53
C TYR A 127 9.40 -3.29 1.77
N PHE A 128 8.47 -3.75 0.94
CA PHE A 128 7.06 -3.35 0.98
C PHE A 128 6.18 -4.56 1.30
N LEU A 129 5.18 -4.37 2.16
CA LEU A 129 4.24 -5.42 2.53
C LEU A 129 2.89 -4.85 2.94
N ASP A 130 1.84 -5.63 2.71
CA ASP A 130 0.50 -5.36 3.24
C ASP A 130 0.36 -6.01 4.62
N LYS A 131 -0.13 -5.26 5.61
CA LYS A 131 -0.38 -5.78 6.96
C LYS A 131 -1.68 -5.24 7.52
N THR A 132 -2.47 -6.14 8.10
CA THR A 132 -3.68 -5.77 8.83
C THR A 132 -3.34 -5.47 10.30
N GLU A 133 -3.68 -4.27 10.77
CA GLU A 133 -3.50 -3.82 12.16
C GLU A 133 -4.81 -3.20 12.67
N SER A 134 -5.39 -3.78 13.73
CA SER A 134 -6.64 -3.29 14.37
C SER A 134 -7.74 -2.91 13.35
N ASP A 135 -8.11 -3.86 12.48
CA ASP A 135 -9.11 -3.73 11.41
C ASP A 135 -8.74 -2.81 10.23
N ASN A 136 -7.54 -2.24 10.19
CA ASN A 136 -7.05 -1.44 9.06
C ASN A 136 -6.05 -2.25 8.23
N GLU A 137 -6.22 -2.26 6.92
CA GLU A 137 -5.22 -2.76 5.98
C GLU A 137 -4.24 -1.65 5.66
N LEU A 138 -2.98 -1.82 6.06
CA LEU A 138 -1.93 -0.83 5.88
C LEU A 138 -0.90 -1.33 4.87
N ARG A 139 -0.50 -0.45 3.96
CA ARG A 139 0.69 -0.69 3.14
C ARG A 139 1.89 -0.17 3.92
N MET A 140 2.85 -1.04 4.20
CA MET A 140 4.03 -0.71 4.98
C MET A 140 5.29 -0.79 4.13
N ALA A 141 6.18 0.18 4.31
CA ALA A 141 7.51 0.20 3.72
C ALA A 141 8.57 0.23 4.82
N TYR A 142 9.63 -0.56 4.62
CA TYR A 142 10.75 -0.72 5.55
C TYR A 142 12.05 -0.35 4.87
N GLN A 143 12.95 0.28 5.61
CA GLN A 143 14.32 0.56 5.18
C GLN A 143 15.30 0.19 6.30
N LYS A 144 16.36 -0.54 5.96
CA LYS A 144 17.43 -0.90 6.90
C LYS A 144 18.28 0.33 7.23
N LEU A 145 18.60 0.52 8.52
CA LEU A 145 19.49 1.57 9.01
C LEU A 145 20.86 1.00 9.37
N PHE A 146 21.90 1.62 8.84
CA PHE A 146 23.29 1.23 9.08
C PHE A 146 24.05 2.37 9.76
N ASN A 147 24.95 2.02 10.67
CA ASN A 147 25.91 2.97 11.24
C ASN A 147 27.06 3.25 10.27
N SER A 148 27.96 4.16 10.63
CA SER A 148 29.15 4.49 9.82
C SER A 148 30.12 3.32 9.62
N ALA A 149 30.02 2.27 10.44
CA ALA A 149 30.79 1.03 10.30
C ALA A 149 30.11 -0.01 9.37
N GLY A 150 28.89 0.28 8.88
CA GLY A 150 28.11 -0.62 8.04
C GLY A 150 27.31 -1.67 8.80
N GLU A 151 27.23 -1.56 10.13
CA GLU A 151 26.45 -2.48 10.96
C GLU A 151 24.98 -2.06 10.99
N LEU A 152 24.08 -3.05 10.89
CA LEU A 152 22.64 -2.83 10.99
C LEU A 152 22.27 -2.45 12.42
N ILE A 153 21.72 -1.25 12.61
CA ILE A 153 21.32 -0.76 13.94
C ILE A 153 19.81 -0.74 14.14
N GLY A 154 19.03 -0.77 13.06
CA GLY A 154 17.59 -0.60 13.13
C GLY A 154 16.90 -0.50 11.79
N TYR A 155 15.67 0.00 11.83
CA TYR A 155 14.78 0.13 10.68
C TYR A 155 14.02 1.45 10.72
N ILE A 156 13.78 2.03 9.55
CA ILE A 156 12.71 2.99 9.32
C ILE A 156 11.51 2.19 8.84
N GLN A 157 10.34 2.49 9.37
CA GLN A 157 9.07 1.96 8.90
C GLN A 157 8.10 3.12 8.69
N ILE A 158 7.49 3.18 7.51
CA ILE A 158 6.41 4.10 7.17
C ILE A 158 5.21 3.27 6.71
N SER A 159 4.01 3.65 7.14
CA SER A 159 2.79 3.05 6.63
C SER A 159 1.74 4.09 6.25
N VAL A 160 0.88 3.71 5.31
CA VAL A 160 -0.29 4.45 4.83
C VAL A 160 -1.52 3.57 4.88
#